data_AF-A0AAN4YTB0-F1
#
_entry.id   AF-A0AAN4YTB0-F1
#
_cell.length_a   1.000
_cell.length_b   1.000
_cell.length_c   1.000
_cell.angle_alpha   90.00
_cell.angle_beta   90.00
_cell.angle_gamma   90.00
#
_symmetry.space_group_name_H-M   'P 1'
#
loop_
_entity.id
_entity.type
_entity.pdbx_description
1 polymer ?
#
loop_
_entity_poly.entity_id
_entity_poly.type
_entity_poly.pdbx_seq_one_letter_code
_entity_poly.pdbx_strand_id
1 'polypeptide(L)'
;MSLPFSQFPSTARITPHAFKVFIPQEQLTDLHTLVKLSKLGPLTYENSHSDARFGITSVWLTEIREKWLNDFDWYHSRLNRLKYPLSPEPRPDSA
;
A
#
# COMPACT_ATOMS: atom_id res chain seq x y z
N MET A 1 14.41 -14.11 -18.93
CA MET A 1 14.05 -12.69 -19.09
C MET A 1 14.72 -11.92 -17.95
N SER A 2 15.74 -11.11 -18.24
CA SER A 2 16.43 -10.27 -17.23
C SER A 2 15.64 -8.98 -17.03
N LEU A 3 15.40 -8.56 -15.78
CA LEU A 3 14.75 -7.29 -15.47
C LEU A 3 15.78 -6.16 -15.49
N PRO A 4 15.45 -4.95 -16.01
CA PRO A 4 16.36 -3.82 -15.93
C PRO A 4 16.65 -3.48 -14.45
N PHE A 5 17.89 -3.08 -14.16
CA PHE A 5 18.38 -2.76 -12.80
C PHE A 5 18.39 -3.93 -11.80
N SER A 6 18.26 -5.18 -12.25
CA SER A 6 18.29 -6.36 -11.37
C SER A 6 19.69 -6.95 -11.12
N GLN A 7 20.72 -6.40 -11.74
CA GLN A 7 22.09 -6.90 -11.61
C GLN A 7 22.78 -6.27 -10.40
N PHE A 8 23.22 -7.12 -9.46
CA PHE A 8 23.96 -6.66 -8.29
C PHE A 8 25.41 -6.31 -8.65
N PRO A 9 26.01 -5.34 -7.93
CA PRO A 9 27.44 -5.08 -8.03
C PRO A 9 28.26 -6.34 -7.74
N SER A 10 29.38 -6.52 -8.43
CA SER A 10 30.29 -7.67 -8.20
C SER A 10 30.87 -7.72 -6.78
N THR A 11 30.83 -6.61 -6.06
CA THR A 11 31.27 -6.48 -4.66
C THR A 11 30.18 -6.84 -3.64
N ALA A 12 28.99 -7.25 -4.09
CA ALA A 12 27.89 -7.61 -3.21
C ALA A 12 28.26 -8.82 -2.33
N ARG A 13 28.20 -8.64 -1.01
CA ARG A 13 28.47 -9.68 -0.01
C ARG A 13 27.27 -10.58 0.28
N ILE A 14 26.09 -10.15 -0.14
CA ILE A 14 24.82 -10.82 0.07
C ILE A 14 24.18 -10.99 -1.31
N THR A 15 23.69 -12.18 -1.60
CA THR A 15 22.88 -12.45 -2.80
C THR A 15 21.42 -12.43 -2.38
N PRO A 16 20.71 -11.31 -2.57
CA PRO A 16 19.31 -11.27 -2.16
C PRO A 16 18.44 -12.11 -3.08
N HIS A 17 17.36 -12.63 -2.50
CA HIS A 17 16.35 -13.36 -3.24
C HIS A 17 15.39 -12.40 -3.94
N ALA A 18 15.10 -12.68 -5.21
CA ALA A 18 14.10 -11.95 -5.96
C ALA A 18 12.73 -12.13 -5.30
N PHE A 19 12.08 -11.02 -4.93
CA PHE A 19 10.76 -11.04 -4.33
C PHE A 19 9.73 -10.47 -5.29
N LYS A 20 8.61 -11.18 -5.42
CA LYS A 20 7.44 -10.70 -6.16
C LYS A 20 6.28 -10.57 -5.18
N VAL A 21 5.79 -9.34 -5.02
CA VAL A 21 4.53 -9.09 -4.28
C VAL A 21 3.43 -9.87 -4.99
N PHE A 22 2.76 -10.79 -4.31
CA PHE A 22 1.56 -11.49 -4.76
C PHE A 22 0.52 -11.42 -3.65
N ILE A 23 -0.61 -10.78 -3.95
CA ILE A 23 -1.74 -10.70 -3.03
C ILE A 23 -2.86 -11.55 -3.66
N PRO A 24 -3.38 -12.55 -2.95
CA PRO A 24 -4.54 -13.34 -3.41
C PRO A 24 -5.76 -12.45 -3.65
N GLN A 25 -6.57 -12.79 -4.66
CA GLN A 25 -7.79 -12.04 -4.97
C GLN A 25 -8.76 -12.00 -3.78
N GLU A 26 -8.83 -13.08 -2.99
CA GLU A 26 -9.65 -13.17 -1.78
C GLU A 26 -9.32 -12.04 -0.79
N GLN A 27 -8.04 -11.77 -0.52
CA GLN A 27 -7.63 -10.69 0.39
C GLN A 27 -8.03 -9.30 -0.13
N LEU A 28 -8.09 -9.11 -1.44
CA LEU A 28 -8.55 -7.86 -2.04
C LEU A 28 -10.07 -7.71 -1.90
N THR A 29 -10.82 -8.80 -2.08
CA THR A 29 -12.27 -8.84 -1.85
C THR A 29 -12.61 -8.59 -0.38
N ASP A 30 -11.85 -9.18 0.53
CA ASP A 30 -12.01 -8.95 1.97
C ASP A 30 -11.72 -7.50 2.33
N LEU A 31 -10.63 -6.92 1.80
CA LEU A 31 -10.33 -5.51 1.99
C LEU A 31 -11.48 -4.61 1.53
N HIS A 32 -12.02 -4.85 0.33
CA HIS A 32 -13.15 -4.08 -0.22
C HIS A 32 -14.38 -4.18 0.70
N THR A 33 -14.68 -5.40 1.16
CA THR A 33 -15.78 -5.66 2.09
C THR A 33 -15.60 -4.93 3.42
N LEU A 34 -14.39 -4.96 4.00
CA LEU A 34 -14.08 -4.28 5.26
C LEU A 34 -14.20 -2.76 5.13
N VAL A 35 -13.72 -2.17 4.03
CA VAL A 35 -13.86 -0.74 3.75
C VAL A 35 -15.33 -0.35 3.56
N LYS A 36 -16.12 -1.22 2.91
CA LYS A 36 -17.56 -1.02 2.74
C LYS A 36 -18.33 -1.12 4.05
N LEU A 37 -17.94 -2.00 4.97
CA LEU A 37 -18.60 -2.17 6.27
C LEU A 37 -18.13 -1.18 7.35
N SER A 38 -16.98 -0.54 7.14
CA SER A 38 -16.43 0.43 8.08
C SER A 38 -17.40 1.59 8.33
N LYS A 39 -17.67 1.88 9.61
CA LYS A 39 -18.51 3.00 10.03
C LYS A 39 -17.66 4.25 10.09
N LEU A 40 -18.19 5.35 9.53
CA LEU A 40 -17.59 6.66 9.70
C LEU A 40 -18.05 7.26 11.03
N GLY A 41 -17.14 7.98 11.69
CA GLY A 41 -17.49 8.72 12.90
C GLY A 41 -18.51 9.82 12.62
N PRO A 42 -19.29 10.25 13.63
CA PRO A 42 -20.21 11.37 13.47
C PRO A 42 -19.44 12.68 13.21
N LEU A 43 -20.15 13.70 12.71
CA LEU A 43 -19.59 15.04 12.63
C LEU A 43 -19.31 15.57 14.04
N THR A 44 -18.07 15.97 14.28
CA THR A 44 -17.58 16.52 15.55
C THR A 44 -16.94 17.87 15.29
N TYR A 45 -16.69 18.63 16.36
CA TYR A 45 -15.99 19.90 16.24
C TYR A 45 -14.62 19.70 15.57
N GLU A 46 -13.87 18.69 16.00
CA GLU A 46 -12.52 18.39 15.53
C GLU A 46 -12.48 18.08 14.03
N ASN A 47 -13.40 17.25 13.55
CA ASN A 47 -13.40 16.77 12.15
C ASN A 47 -14.14 17.71 11.17
N SER A 48 -14.75 18.79 11.64
CA SER A 48 -15.39 19.82 10.81
C SER A 48 -14.44 20.92 10.35
N HIS A 49 -13.21 20.99 10.90
CA HIS A 49 -12.24 22.02 10.54
C HIS A 49 -11.53 21.69 9.23
N SER A 50 -11.72 22.54 8.21
CA SER A 50 -11.13 22.36 6.88
C SER A 50 -9.61 22.53 6.84
N ASP A 51 -9.01 23.11 7.88
CA ASP A 51 -7.56 23.33 7.96
C ASP A 51 -6.78 22.15 8.55
N ALA A 52 -7.46 21.02 8.82
CA ALA A 52 -6.85 19.79 9.31
C ALA A 52 -6.03 19.95 10.60
N ARG A 53 -6.27 21.02 11.38
CA ARG A 53 -5.53 21.31 12.62
C ARG A 53 -5.67 20.22 13.69
N PHE A 54 -6.75 19.44 13.61
CA PHE A 54 -7.06 18.32 14.50
C PHE A 54 -6.95 16.95 13.79
N GLY A 55 -6.32 16.92 12.61
CA GLY A 55 -6.16 15.71 11.80
C GLY A 55 -7.15 15.64 10.64
N ILE A 56 -7.57 14.42 10.31
CA ILE A 56 -8.40 14.18 9.12
C ILE A 56 -9.81 14.73 9.28
N THR A 57 -10.32 15.33 8.20
CA THR A 57 -11.67 15.88 8.19
C THR A 57 -12.69 14.81 7.85
N SER A 58 -13.93 14.99 8.31
CA SER A 58 -15.03 14.06 7.97
C SER A 58 -15.29 14.03 6.46
N VAL A 59 -15.10 15.16 5.79
CA VAL A 59 -15.24 15.30 4.32
C VAL A 59 -14.19 14.46 3.62
N TRP A 60 -12.91 14.66 3.95
CA TRP A 60 -11.81 13.90 3.34
C TRP A 60 -11.96 12.39 3.55
N LEU A 61 -12.35 11.97 4.76
CA LEU A 61 -12.53 10.56 5.08
C LEU A 61 -13.69 9.92 4.29
N THR A 62 -14.75 10.68 4.02
CA THR A 62 -15.87 10.21 3.20
C THR A 62 -15.46 10.08 1.74
N GLU A 63 -14.79 11.09 1.19
CA GLU A 63 -14.33 11.10 -0.21
C GLU A 63 -13.30 10.00 -0.48
N ILE A 64 -12.33 9.81 0.43
CA ILE A 64 -11.29 8.80 0.23
C ILE A 64 -11.88 7.39 0.32
N ARG A 65 -12.90 7.16 1.16
CA ARG A 65 -13.62 5.88 1.21
C ARG A 65 -14.31 5.59 -0.12
N GLU A 66 -15.00 6.57 -0.69
CA GLU A 66 -15.65 6.40 -2.00
C GLU A 66 -14.62 6.12 -3.10
N LYS A 67 -13.50 6.86 -3.13
CA LYS A 67 -12.40 6.57 -4.06
C LYS A 67 -11.81 5.18 -3.86
N TRP A 68 -11.69 4.72 -2.62
CA TRP A 68 -11.16 3.40 -2.32
C TRP A 68 -12.09 2.27 -2.76
N LEU A 69 -13.41 2.50 -2.73
CA LEU A 69 -14.40 1.51 -3.17
C LEU A 69 -14.60 1.47 -4.68
N ASN A 70 -14.47 2.62 -5.36
CA ASN A 70 -14.84 2.76 -6.77
C ASN A 70 -13.65 2.85 -7.73
N ASP A 71 -12.56 3.52 -7.33
CA ASP A 71 -11.45 3.89 -8.23
C ASP A 71 -10.16 3.12 -7.96
N PHE A 72 -10.03 2.49 -6.79
CA PHE A 72 -8.78 1.84 -6.38
C PHE A 72 -8.61 0.46 -7.03
N ASP A 73 -7.66 0.38 -7.97
CA ASP A 73 -7.19 -0.89 -8.54
C ASP A 73 -5.79 -1.25 -8.02
N TRP A 74 -5.74 -2.28 -7.17
CA TRP A 74 -4.48 -2.84 -6.65
C TRP A 74 -3.58 -3.38 -7.75
N TYR A 75 -4.13 -3.97 -8.82
CA TYR A 75 -3.33 -4.56 -9.90
C TYR A 75 -2.60 -3.48 -10.69
N HIS A 76 -3.28 -2.38 -10.99
CA HIS A 76 -2.64 -1.23 -11.63
C HIS A 76 -1.50 -0.67 -10.78
N SER A 77 -1.73 -0.48 -9.47
CA SER A 77 -0.69 -0.03 -8.53
C SER A 77 0.49 -1.01 -8.44
N ARG A 78 0.21 -2.32 -8.40
CA ARG A 78 1.22 -3.38 -8.38
C ARG A 78 2.08 -3.39 -9.63
N LEU A 79 1.48 -3.22 -10.81
CA LEU A 79 2.22 -3.19 -12.08
C LEU A 79 3.21 -2.02 -12.12
N ASN A 80 2.81 -0.85 -11.64
CA ASN A 80 3.71 0.30 -11.51
C ASN A 80 4.87 0.01 -10.53
N ARG A 81 4.62 -0.74 -9.45
CA ARG A 81 5.65 -1.12 -8.47
C ARG A 81 6.62 -2.19 -8.97
N LEU A 82 6.13 -3.17 -9.73
CA LEU A 82 6.95 -4.24 -10.30
C LEU A 82 7.89 -3.78 -11.43
N LYS A 83 7.84 -2.50 -11.81
CA LYS A 83 8.82 -1.87 -12.72
C LYS A 83 10.24 -1.93 -12.18
N TYR A 84 10.43 -2.04 -10.86
CA TYR A 84 11.73 -2.10 -10.20
C TYR A 84 11.88 -3.39 -9.38
N PRO A 85 13.08 -3.99 -9.34
CA PRO A 85 13.33 -5.20 -8.56
C PRO A 85 13.17 -4.92 -7.05
N LEU A 86 12.45 -5.81 -6.38
CA LEU A 86 12.31 -5.81 -4.92
C LEU A 86 13.23 -6.87 -4.33
N SER A 87 14.01 -6.44 -3.34
CA SER A 87 14.95 -7.28 -2.61
C SER A 87 14.67 -7.12 -1.12
N PRO A 88 14.08 -8.12 -0.45
CA PRO A 88 13.99 -8.14 0.99
C PRO A 88 15.40 -8.48 1.51
N GLU A 89 16.07 -7.51 2.11
CA GLU A 89 17.33 -7.76 2.80
C GLU A 89 17.01 -8.49 4.11
N PRO A 90 17.56 -9.71 4.35
CA PRO A 90 17.45 -10.32 5.66
C PRO A 90 18.26 -9.48 6.66
N ARG A 91 17.60 -9.00 7.72
CA ARG A 91 18.32 -8.40 8.85
C ARG A 91 19.28 -9.46 9.40
N PRO A 92 20.59 -9.17 9.55
CA PRO A 92 21.45 -10.09 10.28
C PRO A 92 20.93 -10.16 11.71
N ASP A 93 20.66 -11.37 12.17
CA ASP A 93 20.17 -11.66 13.51
C ASP A 93 21.03 -10.93 14.55
N SER A 94 20.36 -10.20 15.45
CA SER A 94 20.98 -9.64 16.65
C SER A 94 21.53 -10.79 17.49
N ALA A 95 22.84 -10.97 17.46
CA ALA A 95 23.59 -11.78 18.42
C ALA A 95 23.60 -11.11 19.80
#